data_AF-A0A7K3GW04-F1
#
_entry.id   AF-A0A7K3GW04-F1
#
_cell.length_a   1.000
_cell.length_b   1.000
_cell.length_c   1.000
_cell.angle_alpha   90.00
_cell.angle_beta   90.00
_cell.angle_gamma   90.00
#
_symmetry.space_group_name_H-M   'P 1'
#
loop_
_entity.id
_entity.type
_entity.pdbx_description
1 polymer ?
#
loop_
_entity_poly.entity_id
_entity_poly.type
_entity_poly.pdbx_seq_one_letter_code
_entity_poly.pdbx_strand_id
1 'polypeptide(L)'
;MMRKPSSETNRATGRRGWRAMFGVVFAFGLAALTPLQAQAAPMQSVGYGTLPHEGLYPQQSSCSGSYAQPAVPGGATKTAVYAGRTITLKYFYSAGCGSFARIENAPQGCAAHSNRLTDSGVEWVLETVDPGIDYAYTKVINNLSGRQSKAVLFCNDQRLAETAWY
;
A
#
# COMPACT_ATOMS: atom_id res chain seq x y z
N MET A 1 26.21 -91.58 10.41
CA MET A 1 24.84 -91.72 9.83
C MET A 1 24.50 -90.37 9.21
N MET A 2 24.09 -90.17 7.95
CA MET A 2 23.59 -91.02 6.88
C MET A 2 23.63 -90.20 5.55
N ARG A 3 23.97 -90.86 4.42
CA ARG A 3 23.58 -90.59 3.00
C ARG A 3 24.22 -89.45 2.15
N LYS A 4 25.00 -89.91 1.14
CA LYS A 4 25.14 -89.50 -0.30
C LYS A 4 23.80 -89.08 -0.98
N PRO A 5 23.70 -88.57 -2.24
CA PRO A 5 24.66 -88.58 -3.38
C PRO A 5 24.73 -87.32 -4.32
N SER A 6 25.74 -87.35 -5.20
CA SER A 6 25.80 -87.11 -6.67
C SER A 6 24.86 -86.19 -7.48
N SER A 7 25.49 -85.53 -8.47
CA SER A 7 25.18 -85.52 -9.93
C SER A 7 24.63 -84.25 -10.59
N GLU A 8 25.38 -83.86 -11.63
CA GLU A 8 24.98 -83.35 -12.96
C GLU A 8 24.23 -82.01 -13.15
N THR A 9 24.95 -81.10 -13.80
CA THR A 9 24.67 -80.56 -15.15
C THR A 9 23.23 -80.16 -15.50
N ASN A 10 22.97 -78.85 -15.64
CA ASN A 10 22.58 -78.29 -16.94
C ASN A 10 22.59 -76.75 -16.97
N ARG A 11 22.96 -76.23 -18.14
CA ARG A 11 22.94 -74.82 -18.53
C ARG A 11 21.53 -74.25 -18.44
N ALA A 12 21.39 -73.03 -17.96
CA ALA A 12 20.33 -72.13 -18.40
C ALA A 12 20.82 -70.69 -18.41
N THR A 13 20.79 -70.15 -19.62
CA THR A 13 21.06 -68.81 -20.08
C THR A 13 20.19 -67.76 -19.37
N GLY A 14 20.82 -66.65 -18.99
CA GLY A 14 20.28 -65.29 -19.07
C GLY A 14 18.97 -64.99 -18.34
N ARG A 15 19.07 -64.25 -17.22
CA ARG A 15 18.13 -63.17 -16.89
C ARG A 15 18.60 -62.33 -15.69
N ARG A 16 18.40 -61.03 -15.84
CA ARG A 16 18.20 -60.01 -14.79
C ARG A 16 19.45 -59.61 -13.99
N GLY A 17 20.13 -58.60 -14.51
CA GLY A 17 20.90 -57.67 -13.69
C GLY A 17 19.97 -56.93 -12.72
N TRP A 18 20.29 -57.05 -11.44
CA TRP A 18 19.79 -56.21 -10.36
C TRP A 18 20.59 -54.91 -10.28
N ARG A 19 20.00 -53.94 -9.57
CA ARG A 19 20.47 -52.59 -9.19
C ARG A 19 20.01 -51.53 -10.20
N ALA A 20 19.35 -50.43 -9.83
CA ALA A 20 19.40 -49.72 -8.56
C ALA A 20 18.18 -48.78 -8.39
N MET A 21 17.74 -48.69 -7.13
CA MET A 21 17.34 -47.47 -6.42
C MET A 21 16.09 -46.69 -6.85
N PHE A 22 15.11 -46.77 -5.94
CA PHE A 22 14.08 -45.77 -5.67
C PHE A 22 14.64 -44.34 -5.69
N GLY A 23 14.06 -43.50 -6.55
CA GLY A 23 14.15 -42.05 -6.47
C GLY A 23 12.75 -41.47 -6.55
N VAL A 24 12.03 -41.45 -5.43
CA VAL A 24 10.85 -40.61 -5.27
C VAL A 24 11.35 -39.18 -5.28
N VAL A 25 11.25 -38.51 -6.42
CA VAL A 25 11.53 -37.08 -6.50
C VAL A 25 10.36 -36.38 -5.82
N PHE A 26 10.56 -36.01 -4.56
CA PHE A 26 9.72 -35.01 -3.91
C PHE A 26 9.92 -33.71 -4.69
N ALA A 27 8.96 -33.40 -5.57
CA ALA A 27 8.79 -32.05 -6.05
C ALA A 27 8.33 -31.21 -4.85
N PHE A 28 9.29 -30.60 -4.16
CA PHE A 28 9.01 -29.44 -3.32
C PHE A 28 8.52 -28.35 -4.27
N GLY A 29 7.20 -28.28 -4.43
CA GLY A 29 6.55 -27.10 -4.95
C GLY A 29 6.96 -25.95 -4.05
N LEU A 30 7.91 -25.15 -4.52
CA LEU A 30 8.13 -23.81 -3.99
C LEU A 30 6.79 -23.11 -4.17
N ALA A 31 6.03 -23.01 -3.08
CA ALA A 31 4.97 -22.03 -2.98
C ALA A 31 5.66 -20.70 -3.28
N ALA A 32 5.49 -20.21 -4.51
CA ALA A 32 5.89 -18.88 -4.87
C ALA A 32 5.12 -17.99 -3.91
N LEU A 33 5.82 -17.49 -2.88
CA LEU A 33 5.41 -16.32 -2.14
C LEU A 33 5.48 -15.18 -3.15
N THR A 34 4.48 -15.09 -4.03
CA THR A 34 4.22 -13.88 -4.76
C THR A 34 4.04 -12.83 -3.68
N PRO A 35 4.95 -11.84 -3.54
CA PRO A 35 4.63 -10.72 -2.69
C PRO A 35 3.30 -10.20 -3.20
N LEU A 36 2.29 -10.20 -2.33
CA LEU A 36 1.10 -9.40 -2.54
C LEU A 36 1.63 -8.02 -2.90
N GLN A 37 1.53 -7.64 -4.17
CA GLN A 37 1.76 -6.27 -4.56
C GLN A 37 0.61 -5.52 -3.89
N ALA A 38 0.81 -5.08 -2.65
CA ALA A 38 -0.08 -4.10 -2.03
C ALA A 38 0.13 -2.84 -2.86
N GLN A 39 -0.71 -2.64 -3.87
CA GLN A 39 -0.55 -1.55 -4.80
C GLN A 39 -0.82 -0.25 -4.04
N ALA A 40 0.28 0.46 -3.73
CA ALA A 40 0.25 1.86 -3.37
C ALA A 40 -0.17 2.64 -4.63
N ALA A 41 -1.43 3.09 -4.65
CA ALA A 41 -2.02 3.83 -5.74
C ALA A 41 -3.05 4.82 -5.17
N PRO A 42 -3.36 5.91 -5.90
CA PRO A 42 -4.44 6.80 -5.54
C PRO A 42 -5.75 6.04 -5.39
N MET A 43 -6.52 6.38 -4.36
CA MET A 43 -7.93 6.01 -4.26
C MET A 43 -8.77 7.26 -4.03
N GLN A 44 -10.00 7.26 -4.50
CA GLN A 44 -10.88 8.41 -4.42
C GLN A 44 -12.35 8.03 -4.42
N SER A 45 -13.19 8.90 -3.89
CA SER A 45 -14.64 8.83 -4.04
C SER A 45 -15.08 9.09 -5.49
N VAL A 46 -16.26 8.61 -5.87
CA VAL A 46 -16.81 8.74 -7.24
C VAL A 46 -16.97 10.21 -7.68
N GLY A 47 -17.29 11.13 -6.77
CA GLY A 47 -17.50 12.55 -7.07
C GLY A 47 -16.22 13.39 -7.21
N TYR A 48 -15.05 12.80 -6.90
CA TYR A 48 -13.76 13.48 -6.98
C TYR A 48 -13.28 13.64 -8.43
N GLY A 49 -12.66 14.78 -8.73
CA GLY A 49 -12.15 15.11 -10.07
C GLY A 49 -13.10 15.96 -10.90
N THR A 50 -14.19 16.44 -10.30
CA THR A 50 -15.23 17.23 -10.96
C THR A 50 -15.01 18.73 -10.81
N LEU A 51 -14.19 19.16 -9.83
CA LEU A 51 -13.88 20.56 -9.60
C LEU A 51 -12.50 20.96 -10.17
N PRO A 52 -12.28 22.26 -10.43
CA PRO A 52 -10.99 22.75 -10.91
C PRO A 52 -9.83 22.31 -10.02
N HIS A 53 -8.70 21.97 -10.65
CA HIS A 53 -7.46 21.51 -10.03
C HIS A 53 -7.52 20.14 -9.32
N GLU A 54 -8.69 19.52 -9.19
CA GLU A 54 -8.75 18.13 -8.72
C GLU A 54 -8.07 17.19 -9.71
N GLY A 55 -7.55 16.08 -9.19
CA GLY A 55 -6.77 15.13 -9.97
C GLY A 55 -5.32 15.55 -10.23
N LEU A 56 -4.98 16.83 -10.01
CA LEU A 56 -3.62 17.34 -10.12
C LEU A 56 -2.87 17.22 -8.80
N TYR A 57 -1.59 16.92 -8.90
CA TYR A 57 -0.68 17.12 -7.78
C TYR A 57 -0.42 18.62 -7.55
N PRO A 58 -0.16 19.07 -6.31
CA PRO A 58 0.01 20.49 -6.00
C PRO A 58 1.15 21.16 -6.77
N GLN A 59 2.17 20.41 -7.19
CA GLN A 59 3.28 20.90 -8.02
C GLN A 59 2.87 21.11 -9.49
N GLN A 60 1.79 20.48 -9.93
CA GLN A 60 1.25 20.55 -11.29
C GLN A 60 0.12 21.59 -11.41
N SER A 61 -0.31 22.19 -10.29
CA SER A 61 -1.31 23.26 -10.31
C SER A 61 -0.65 24.61 -10.58
N SER A 62 -1.46 25.59 -11.02
CA SER A 62 -1.04 26.98 -11.15
C SER A 62 -0.66 27.64 -9.82
N CYS A 63 -0.98 27.01 -8.69
CA CYS A 63 -0.64 27.49 -7.34
C CYS A 63 0.60 26.80 -6.75
N SER A 64 1.40 26.11 -7.57
CA SER A 64 2.67 25.52 -7.13
C SER A 64 3.51 26.54 -6.35
N GLY A 65 4.04 26.12 -5.20
CA GLY A 65 4.79 27.00 -4.28
C GLY A 65 3.96 28.00 -3.46
N SER A 66 2.65 28.10 -3.69
CA SER A 66 1.75 29.07 -3.02
C SER A 66 0.84 28.45 -1.96
N TYR A 67 0.93 27.14 -1.73
CA TYR A 67 0.17 26.46 -0.69
C TYR A 67 0.82 26.69 0.68
N ALA A 68 0.03 27.09 1.66
CA ALA A 68 0.48 27.33 3.04
C ALA A 68 -0.38 26.56 4.03
N GLN A 69 0.13 26.32 5.24
CA GLN A 69 -0.67 25.74 6.31
C GLN A 69 -1.56 26.81 6.93
N PRO A 70 -2.89 26.67 6.89
CA PRO A 70 -3.76 27.68 7.47
C PRO A 70 -3.72 27.68 8.99
N ALA A 71 -3.94 28.86 9.58
CA ALA A 71 -4.18 29.02 11.00
C ALA A 71 -5.65 28.68 11.31
N VAL A 72 -5.90 27.48 11.85
CA VAL A 72 -7.23 26.99 12.20
C VAL A 72 -7.24 26.46 13.64
N PRO A 73 -8.27 26.74 14.47
CA PRO A 73 -8.44 26.10 15.77
C PRO A 73 -8.45 24.58 15.63
N GLY A 74 -7.64 23.87 16.42
CA GLY A 74 -7.43 22.44 16.26
C GLY A 74 -6.32 22.06 15.27
N GLY A 75 -5.76 23.02 14.53
CA GLY A 75 -4.47 22.91 13.83
C GLY A 75 -4.50 22.21 12.47
N ALA A 76 -3.66 22.73 11.55
CA ALA A 76 -3.38 22.14 10.23
C ALA A 76 -2.23 21.11 10.26
N THR A 77 -1.68 20.78 11.44
CA THR A 77 -0.67 19.74 11.63
C THR A 77 -1.08 18.82 12.77
N LYS A 78 -0.89 17.52 12.58
CA LYS A 78 -1.08 16.48 13.59
C LYS A 78 0.06 15.48 13.55
N THR A 79 0.24 14.78 14.65
CA THR A 79 1.20 13.69 14.74
C THR A 79 0.50 12.43 15.25
N ALA A 80 0.95 11.27 14.79
CA ALA A 80 0.54 9.97 15.34
C ALA A 80 1.75 9.04 15.39
N VAL A 81 1.70 8.05 16.28
CA VAL A 81 2.74 7.01 16.36
C VAL A 81 2.21 5.73 15.71
N TYR A 82 2.96 5.18 14.77
CA TYR A 82 2.64 3.91 14.11
C TYR A 82 3.91 3.13 13.81
N ALA A 83 3.92 1.82 14.10
CA ALA A 83 5.08 0.95 13.90
C ALA A 83 6.41 1.54 14.45
N GLY A 84 6.34 2.21 15.61
CA GLY A 84 7.50 2.84 16.27
C GLY A 84 7.98 4.16 15.65
N ARG A 85 7.25 4.73 14.68
CA ARG A 85 7.58 6.01 14.03
C ARG A 85 6.57 7.09 14.40
N THR A 86 7.04 8.32 14.61
CA THR A 86 6.18 9.50 14.69
C THR A 86 5.93 10.05 13.30
N ILE A 87 4.72 9.87 12.81
CA ILE A 87 4.25 10.35 11.51
C ILE A 87 3.68 11.75 11.68
N THR A 88 4.01 12.67 10.78
CA THR A 88 3.43 14.01 10.76
C THR A 88 2.45 14.15 9.62
N LEU A 89 1.20 14.47 9.93
CA LEU A 89 0.14 14.84 8.99
C LEU A 89 0.07 16.36 8.88
N LYS A 90 0.16 16.89 7.67
CA LYS A 90 0.09 18.33 7.37
C LYS A 90 -1.01 18.59 6.35
N TYR A 91 -1.77 19.64 6.60
CA TYR A 91 -2.78 20.19 5.70
C TYR A 91 -2.28 21.51 5.13
N PHE A 92 -2.47 21.69 3.83
CA PHE A 92 -2.05 22.86 3.08
C PHE A 92 -3.22 23.41 2.26
N TYR A 93 -3.28 24.72 2.09
CA TYR A 93 -4.33 25.41 1.37
C TYR A 93 -3.78 26.55 0.52
N SER A 94 -4.45 26.79 -0.61
CA SER A 94 -4.30 27.99 -1.43
C SER A 94 -5.68 28.48 -1.86
N ALA A 95 -5.92 29.79 -1.74
CA ALA A 95 -7.19 30.41 -2.12
C ALA A 95 -7.52 30.26 -3.62
N GLY A 96 -6.52 30.01 -4.47
CA GLY A 96 -6.71 29.85 -5.91
C GLY A 96 -6.94 28.40 -6.36
N CYS A 97 -6.44 27.41 -5.59
CA CYS A 97 -6.41 26.02 -6.06
C CYS A 97 -7.01 24.99 -5.09
N GLY A 98 -7.43 25.39 -3.89
CA GLY A 98 -7.97 24.47 -2.90
C GLY A 98 -6.89 23.91 -1.98
N SER A 99 -7.02 22.64 -1.59
CA SER A 99 -6.23 22.07 -0.50
C SER A 99 -5.60 20.71 -0.78
N PHE A 100 -4.58 20.47 0.03
CA PHE A 100 -3.64 19.39 0.13
C PHE A 100 -3.53 18.63 1.46
N ALA A 101 -3.34 17.31 1.47
CA ALA A 101 -2.76 16.63 2.63
C ALA A 101 -1.37 16.09 2.30
N ARG A 102 -0.45 16.14 3.25
CA ARG A 102 0.85 15.47 3.20
C ARG A 102 1.11 14.72 4.48
N ILE A 103 1.66 13.52 4.37
CA ILE A 103 2.23 12.78 5.49
C ILE A 103 3.75 12.71 5.33
N GLU A 104 4.47 12.73 6.45
CA GLU A 104 5.93 12.66 6.51
C GLU A 104 6.37 11.64 7.56
N ASN A 105 7.53 11.00 7.37
CA ASN A 105 8.07 9.92 8.20
C ASN A 105 7.11 8.72 8.35
N ALA A 106 6.29 8.48 7.32
CA ALA A 106 5.32 7.41 7.27
C ALA A 106 5.93 6.15 6.65
N PRO A 107 5.77 4.96 7.25
CA PRO A 107 6.14 3.72 6.59
C PRO A 107 5.17 3.38 5.45
N GLN A 108 5.55 2.39 4.62
CA GLN A 108 4.66 1.78 3.65
C GLN A 108 3.36 1.29 4.33
N GLY A 109 2.23 1.39 3.62
CA GLY A 109 0.91 1.04 4.14
C GLY A 109 0.21 2.19 4.86
N CYS A 110 0.87 3.34 4.99
CA CYS A 110 0.23 4.60 5.40
C CYS A 110 -0.18 5.46 4.20
N ALA A 111 -1.21 6.28 4.41
CA ALA A 111 -1.78 7.16 3.39
C ALA A 111 -2.12 8.54 3.94
N ALA A 112 -1.85 9.56 3.14
CA ALA A 112 -2.44 10.88 3.31
C ALA A 112 -3.83 10.85 2.67
N HIS A 113 -4.83 11.37 3.36
CA HIS A 113 -6.20 11.40 2.90
C HIS A 113 -6.72 12.84 3.05
N SER A 114 -7.36 13.37 2.02
CA SER A 114 -8.01 14.68 2.03
C SER A 114 -9.50 14.47 1.85
N ASN A 115 -10.29 15.06 2.76
CA ASN A 115 -11.75 14.94 2.79
C ASN A 115 -12.37 16.33 2.57
N ARG A 116 -13.43 16.41 1.78
CA ARG A 116 -14.23 17.61 1.56
C ARG A 116 -15.69 17.36 1.89
N LEU A 117 -16.34 18.32 2.54
CA LEU A 117 -17.79 18.31 2.73
C LEU A 117 -18.52 18.74 1.45
N THR A 118 -19.57 17.99 1.12
CA THR A 118 -20.58 18.35 0.12
C THR A 118 -21.96 18.25 0.76
N ASP A 119 -22.99 18.72 0.04
CA ASP A 119 -24.38 18.62 0.50
C ASP A 119 -24.84 17.16 0.67
N SER A 120 -24.20 16.22 -0.04
CA SER A 120 -24.55 14.80 -0.07
C SER A 120 -23.62 13.90 0.74
N GLY A 121 -22.55 14.44 1.36
CA GLY A 121 -21.64 13.67 2.19
C GLY A 121 -20.19 14.13 2.15
N VAL A 122 -19.27 13.17 2.29
CA VAL A 122 -17.82 13.41 2.26
C VAL A 122 -17.25 12.88 0.96
N GLU A 123 -16.67 13.77 0.17
CA GLU A 123 -15.82 13.41 -0.96
C GLU A 123 -14.38 13.36 -0.53
N TRP A 124 -13.60 12.50 -1.19
CA TRP A 124 -12.26 12.23 -0.71
C TRP A 124 -11.30 11.71 -1.76
N VAL A 125 -10.01 11.94 -1.47
CA VAL A 125 -8.86 11.41 -2.22
C VAL A 125 -7.76 11.02 -1.24
N LEU A 126 -7.15 9.86 -1.44
CA LEU A 126 -6.00 9.40 -0.67
C LEU A 126 -4.85 9.01 -1.58
N GLU A 127 -3.63 9.23 -1.10
CA GLU A 127 -2.38 8.80 -1.71
C GLU A 127 -1.56 8.05 -0.67
N THR A 128 -1.04 6.90 -1.08
CA THR A 128 -0.28 5.97 -0.23
C THR A 128 1.21 6.24 -0.36
N VAL A 129 1.99 5.80 0.64
CA VAL A 129 3.44 5.87 0.58
C VAL A 129 3.96 4.79 -0.39
N ASP A 130 4.67 5.22 -1.43
CA ASP A 130 5.33 4.34 -2.38
C ASP A 130 6.55 3.62 -1.74
N PRO A 131 6.92 2.42 -2.24
CA PRO A 131 8.12 1.74 -1.79
C PRO A 131 9.39 2.60 -1.95
N GLY A 132 10.14 2.77 -0.86
CA GLY A 132 11.43 3.47 -0.87
C GLY A 132 11.37 4.96 -0.54
N ILE A 133 10.18 5.52 -0.31
CA ILE A 133 10.00 6.86 0.26
C ILE A 133 9.20 6.78 1.56
N ASP A 134 9.24 7.83 2.38
CA ASP A 134 8.60 7.90 3.69
C ASP A 134 7.55 9.01 3.78
N TYR A 135 7.06 9.47 2.62
CA TYR A 135 6.07 10.52 2.54
C TYR A 135 5.08 10.25 1.39
N ALA A 136 3.90 10.83 1.52
CA ALA A 136 2.89 10.90 0.47
C ALA A 136 2.19 12.24 0.57
N TYR A 137 1.73 12.76 -0.57
CA TYR A 137 0.86 13.94 -0.60
C TYR A 137 -0.31 13.65 -1.51
N THR A 138 -1.51 14.04 -1.09
CA THR A 138 -2.70 13.85 -1.92
C THR A 138 -2.60 14.72 -3.16
N LYS A 139 -3.28 14.29 -4.21
CA LYS A 139 -3.79 15.23 -5.20
C LYS A 139 -4.68 16.27 -4.54
N VAL A 140 -4.84 17.40 -5.20
CA VAL A 140 -5.61 18.53 -4.69
C VAL A 140 -7.07 18.13 -4.51
N ILE A 141 -7.65 18.46 -3.35
CA ILE A 141 -9.09 18.47 -3.14
C ILE A 141 -9.56 19.93 -3.12
N ASN A 142 -10.55 20.26 -3.95
CA ASN A 142 -10.94 21.65 -4.12
C ASN A 142 -11.94 22.09 -3.03
N ASN A 143 -11.48 22.72 -1.95
CA ASN A 143 -12.33 23.28 -0.91
C ASN A 143 -12.63 24.78 -1.13
N LEU A 144 -12.69 25.25 -2.37
CA LEU A 144 -13.04 26.64 -2.66
C LEU A 144 -14.56 26.86 -2.52
N SER A 145 -15.01 28.11 -2.71
CA SER A 145 -16.45 28.48 -2.70
C SER A 145 -17.19 28.12 -1.40
N GLY A 146 -16.51 28.22 -0.24
CA GLY A 146 -17.10 27.97 1.07
C GLY A 146 -17.17 26.48 1.47
N ARG A 147 -16.65 25.57 0.64
CA ARG A 147 -16.52 24.14 1.00
C ARG A 147 -15.44 23.99 2.06
N GLN A 148 -15.64 23.05 2.98
CA GLN A 148 -14.65 22.72 4.00
C GLN A 148 -13.89 21.46 3.62
N SER A 149 -12.61 21.41 3.96
CA SER A 149 -11.82 20.17 3.88
C SER A 149 -10.90 19.95 5.07
N LYS A 150 -10.47 18.71 5.26
CA LYS A 150 -9.49 18.32 6.28
C LYS A 150 -8.56 17.24 5.75
N ALA A 151 -7.40 17.11 6.40
CA ALA A 151 -6.48 16.01 6.20
C ALA A 151 -6.73 14.90 7.23
N VAL A 152 -6.53 13.65 6.83
CA VAL A 152 -6.63 12.45 7.66
C VAL A 152 -5.43 11.54 7.36
N LEU A 153 -4.88 10.93 8.40
CA LEU A 153 -3.82 9.93 8.32
C LEU A 153 -4.41 8.55 8.53
N PHE A 154 -4.17 7.65 7.58
CA PHE A 154 -4.49 6.23 7.69
C PHE A 154 -3.22 5.39 7.63
N CYS A 155 -3.19 4.27 8.37
CA CYS A 155 -2.23 3.20 8.16
C CYS A 155 -2.93 1.85 8.30
N ASN A 156 -2.82 0.97 7.30
CA ASN A 156 -3.53 -0.32 7.24
C ASN A 156 -5.03 -0.18 7.60
N ASP A 157 -5.72 0.72 6.91
CA ASP A 157 -7.14 1.05 7.09
C ASP A 157 -7.54 1.63 8.46
N GLN A 158 -6.59 1.78 9.39
CA GLN A 158 -6.82 2.44 10.66
C GLN A 158 -6.60 3.95 10.55
N ARG A 159 -7.62 4.73 10.91
CA ARG A 159 -7.48 6.19 11.08
C ARG A 159 -6.67 6.49 12.35
N LEU A 160 -5.60 7.26 12.22
CA LEU A 160 -4.70 7.57 13.33
C LEU A 160 -4.79 9.03 13.78
N ALA A 161 -4.98 9.96 12.86
CA ALA A 161 -5.08 11.39 13.16
C ALA A 161 -5.89 12.12 12.08
N GLU A 162 -6.47 13.26 12.45
CA GLU A 162 -7.14 14.18 11.52
C GLU A 162 -6.94 15.64 11.95
N THR A 163 -6.79 16.52 10.96
CA THR A 163 -6.78 17.97 11.20
C THR A 163 -8.19 18.49 11.46
N ALA A 164 -8.29 19.73 11.94
CA ALA A 164 -9.56 20.43 11.91
C ALA A 164 -10.06 20.65 10.47
N TRP A 165 -11.37 20.86 10.32
CA TRP A 165 -11.97 21.33 9.07
C TRP A 165 -11.55 22.78 8.80
N TYR A 166 -11.18 23.06 7.56
CA TYR A 166 -10.81 24.38 7.06
C TYR A 166 -11.59 24.70 5.78
#